data_AF-G0N089-F1
#
_entry.id   AF-G0N089-F1
#
_cell.length_a   1.000
_cell.length_b   1.000
_cell.length_c   1.000
_cell.angle_alpha   90.00
_cell.angle_beta   90.00
_cell.angle_gamma   90.00
#
_symmetry.space_group_name_H-M   'P 1'
#
loop_
_entity.id
_entity.type
_entity.pdbx_description
1 polymer ?
#
loop_
_entity_poly.entity_id
_entity_poly.type
_entity_poly.pdbx_seq_one_letter_code
_entity_poly.pdbx_strand_id
1 'polypeptide(L)'
;MILVRTVWNFLFLVICAYSQLVPYEDFRCGSGALSTSISYTSSYFCDQIQLNQCCMYHDLCYAACNLPQMECDNQFCACLASIISNPFCQSIVYPAHCNFVRLFGNLFICPMMG
;
A
#
# COMPACT_ATOMS: atom_id res chain seq x y z
N MET A 1 29.51 -29.48 4.69
CA MET A 1 28.74 -29.12 3.48
C MET A 1 27.22 -29.18 3.68
N ILE A 2 26.69 -30.18 4.41
CA ILE A 2 25.24 -30.32 4.67
C ILE A 2 24.69 -29.15 5.51
N LEU A 3 25.37 -28.78 6.61
CA LEU A 3 24.96 -27.68 7.49
C LEU A 3 24.78 -26.33 6.75
N VAL A 4 25.67 -26.03 5.80
CA VAL A 4 25.66 -24.78 5.01
C VAL A 4 24.46 -24.75 4.05
N ARG A 5 24.11 -25.88 3.45
CA ARG A 5 22.91 -26.01 2.59
C ARG A 5 21.62 -25.87 3.40
N THR A 6 21.56 -26.46 4.59
CA THR A 6 20.38 -26.36 5.45
C THR A 6 20.16 -24.93 5.94
N VAL A 7 21.23 -24.25 6.35
CA VAL A 7 21.19 -22.83 6.76
C VAL A 7 20.77 -21.95 5.57
N TRP A 8 21.31 -22.17 4.37
CA TRP A 8 20.93 -21.42 3.17
C TRP A 8 19.45 -21.59 2.81
N ASN A 9 18.94 -22.82 2.85
CA ASN A 9 17.52 -23.09 2.59
C ASN A 9 16.60 -22.47 3.64
N PHE A 10 16.98 -22.50 4.92
CA PHE A 10 16.23 -21.82 5.97
C PHE A 10 16.26 -20.29 5.79
N LEU A 11 17.41 -19.72 5.43
CA LEU A 11 17.53 -18.29 5.14
C LEU A 11 16.64 -17.89 3.96
N PHE A 12 16.62 -18.70 2.89
CA PHE A 12 15.77 -18.48 1.72
C PHE A 12 14.26 -18.55 2.05
N LEU A 13 13.86 -19.50 2.89
CA LEU A 13 12.48 -19.64 3.36
C LEU A 13 12.04 -18.47 4.24
N VAL A 14 12.92 -17.98 5.12
CA VAL A 14 12.66 -16.79 5.94
C VAL A 14 12.56 -15.54 5.06
N ILE A 15 13.43 -15.37 4.06
CA ILE A 15 13.36 -14.22 3.14
C ILE A 15 12.06 -14.23 2.33
N CYS A 16 11.65 -15.39 1.80
CA CYS A 16 10.42 -15.51 1.01
C CYS A 16 9.14 -15.31 1.83
N ALA A 17 9.16 -15.65 3.12
CA ALA A 17 8.02 -15.43 4.03
C ALA A 17 7.80 -13.93 4.36
N TYR A 18 8.80 -13.07 4.17
CA TYR A 18 8.74 -11.65 4.54
C TYR A 18 8.37 -10.71 3.39
N SER A 19 8.45 -11.15 2.13
CA SER A 19 8.10 -10.33 0.96
C SER A 19 7.05 -11.03 0.11
N GLN A 20 5.81 -11.06 0.60
CA GLN A 20 4.67 -11.49 -0.20
C GLN A 20 4.21 -10.31 -1.07
N LEU A 21 4.47 -10.39 -2.37
CA LEU A 21 4.01 -9.41 -3.35
C LEU A 21 2.55 -9.71 -3.72
N VAL A 22 1.79 -8.66 -4.05
CA VAL A 22 0.43 -8.81 -4.60
C VAL A 22 0.56 -9.00 -6.11
N PRO A 23 -0.20 -9.90 -6.76
CA PRO A 23 -0.26 -9.96 -8.22
C PRO A 23 -0.63 -8.59 -8.80
N TYR A 24 0.02 -8.16 -9.88
CA TYR A 24 -0.17 -6.80 -10.42
C TYR A 24 -1.63 -6.53 -10.81
N GLU A 25 -2.32 -7.53 -11.34
CA GLU A 25 -3.74 -7.50 -11.70
C GLU A 25 -4.69 -7.27 -10.50
N ASP A 26 -4.25 -7.61 -9.30
CA ASP A 26 -5.00 -7.47 -8.05
C ASP A 26 -4.55 -6.24 -7.23
N PHE A 27 -3.52 -5.53 -7.67
CA PHE A 27 -3.00 -4.36 -7.01
C PHE A 27 -3.89 -3.13 -7.29
N ARG A 28 -4.42 -2.54 -6.23
CA ARG A 28 -5.43 -1.47 -6.23
C ARG A 28 -4.87 -0.10 -5.87
N CYS A 29 -3.66 0.01 -5.33
CA CYS A 29 -3.08 1.32 -5.08
C CYS A 29 -2.79 2.05 -6.40
N GLY A 30 -3.48 3.16 -6.63
CA GLY A 30 -3.33 4.02 -7.81
C GLY A 30 -4.68 4.31 -8.47
N SER A 31 -4.78 5.45 -9.13
CA SER A 31 -6.01 5.92 -9.80
C SER A 31 -6.05 5.65 -11.31
N GLY A 32 -5.07 4.94 -11.86
CA GLY A 32 -4.97 4.59 -13.27
C GLY A 32 -3.66 3.85 -13.58
N ALA A 33 -3.53 3.30 -14.78
CA ALA A 33 -2.42 2.39 -15.13
C ALA A 33 -1.01 2.92 -14.78
N LEU A 34 -0.76 4.21 -15.03
CA LEU A 34 0.53 4.83 -14.72
C LEU A 34 0.77 4.96 -13.21
N SER A 35 -0.20 5.50 -12.45
CA SER A 35 -0.05 5.67 -11.00
C SER A 35 0.00 4.32 -10.30
N THR A 36 -0.78 3.34 -10.76
CA THR A 36 -0.73 1.95 -10.28
C THR A 36 0.65 1.33 -10.53
N SER A 37 1.24 1.50 -11.72
CA SER A 37 2.59 1.01 -12.02
C SER A 37 3.66 1.62 -11.10
N ILE A 38 3.56 2.92 -10.85
CA ILE A 38 4.48 3.65 -9.97
C ILE A 38 4.32 3.18 -8.52
N SER A 39 3.08 3.09 -8.02
CA SER A 39 2.78 2.59 -6.68
C SER A 39 3.24 1.16 -6.49
N TYR A 40 3.02 0.29 -7.47
CA TYR A 40 3.47 -1.10 -7.44
C TYR A 40 4.99 -1.19 -7.36
N THR A 41 5.70 -0.49 -8.25
CA THR A 41 7.16 -0.55 -8.31
C THR A 41 7.81 0.09 -7.08
N SER A 42 7.30 1.23 -6.62
CA SER A 42 7.83 1.92 -5.44
C SER A 42 7.62 1.15 -4.13
N SER A 43 6.60 0.28 -4.07
CA SER A 43 6.29 -0.56 -2.92
C SER A 43 6.87 -1.96 -3.00
N TYR A 44 7.68 -2.28 -4.01
CA TYR A 44 8.22 -3.64 -4.23
C TYR A 44 8.98 -4.21 -3.02
N PHE A 45 9.69 -3.36 -2.26
CA PHE A 45 10.40 -3.77 -1.04
C PHE A 45 9.60 -3.54 0.24
N CYS A 46 8.31 -3.24 0.13
CA CYS A 46 7.40 -2.99 1.24
C CYS A 46 6.43 -4.17 1.44
N ASP A 47 5.62 -4.10 2.49
CA ASP A 47 4.52 -5.03 2.67
C ASP A 47 3.38 -4.63 1.71
N GLN A 48 3.47 -5.14 0.47
CA GLN A 48 2.49 -4.84 -0.58
C GLN A 48 1.09 -5.36 -0.23
N ILE A 49 0.97 -6.44 0.53
CA ILE A 49 -0.33 -6.98 0.93
C ILE A 49 -1.06 -5.97 1.82
N GLN A 50 -0.42 -5.53 2.91
CA GLN A 50 -1.04 -4.59 3.84
C GLN A 50 -1.24 -3.21 3.19
N LEU A 51 -0.28 -2.75 2.37
CA LEU A 51 -0.43 -1.52 1.60
C LEU A 51 -1.65 -1.59 0.67
N ASN A 52 -1.79 -2.70 -0.07
CA ASN A 52 -2.90 -2.89 -0.99
C ASN A 52 -4.25 -2.94 -0.27
N GLN A 53 -4.30 -3.57 0.91
CA GLN A 53 -5.49 -3.57 1.75
C GLN A 53 -5.87 -2.15 2.19
N CYS A 54 -4.92 -1.31 2.61
CA CYS A 54 -5.19 0.08 2.92
C CYS A 54 -5.78 0.84 1.72
N CYS A 55 -5.25 0.61 0.52
CA CYS A 55 -5.77 1.24 -0.70
C CYS A 55 -7.20 0.76 -1.02
N MET A 56 -7.48 -0.54 -0.90
CA MET A 56 -8.84 -1.06 -1.08
C MET A 56 -9.85 -0.42 -0.12
N TYR A 57 -9.50 -0.25 1.16
CA TYR A 57 -10.39 0.41 2.12
C TYR A 57 -10.57 1.90 1.83
N HIS A 58 -9.53 2.58 1.36
CA HIS A 58 -9.62 3.98 0.94
C HIS A 58 -10.53 4.15 -0.26
N ASP A 59 -10.39 3.31 -1.28
CA ASP A 59 -11.25 3.32 -2.47
C ASP A 59 -12.72 3.05 -2.10
N LEU A 60 -12.97 2.11 -1.17
CA LEU A 60 -14.31 1.84 -0.66
C LEU A 60 -14.89 3.06 0.09
N CYS A 61 -14.07 3.77 0.87
CA CYS A 61 -14.47 5.00 1.55
C CYS A 61 -14.87 6.09 0.54
N TYR A 62 -14.05 6.28 -0.50
CA TYR A 62 -14.35 7.22 -1.59
C TYR A 62 -15.62 6.83 -2.35
N ALA A 63 -15.84 5.54 -2.62
CA ALA A 63 -17.01 5.06 -3.33
C ALA A 63 -18.31 5.16 -2.52
N ALA A 64 -18.23 5.17 -1.18
CA ALA A 64 -19.40 5.24 -0.30
C ALA A 64 -20.07 6.62 -0.26
N CYS A 65 -19.36 7.69 -0.64
CA CYS A 65 -19.89 9.05 -0.77
C CYS A 65 -20.57 9.62 0.49
N ASN A 66 -20.18 9.12 1.66
CA ASN A 66 -20.77 9.47 2.95
C ASN A 66 -19.82 10.26 3.86
N LEU A 67 -18.53 10.28 3.53
CA LEU A 67 -17.49 10.94 4.32
C LEU A 67 -16.71 11.95 3.46
N PRO A 68 -16.21 13.04 4.07
CA PRO A 68 -15.30 13.95 3.38
C PRO A 68 -13.97 13.28 3.05
N GLN A 69 -13.32 13.80 2.00
CA GLN A 69 -12.00 13.35 1.58
C GLN A 69 -11.02 13.28 2.75
N MET A 70 -10.99 14.34 3.56
CA MET A 70 -10.11 14.42 4.73
C MET A 70 -10.31 13.24 5.70
N GLU A 71 -11.54 12.76 5.88
CA GLU A 71 -11.82 11.66 6.78
C GLU A 71 -11.34 10.32 6.20
N CYS A 72 -11.65 10.04 4.93
CA CYS A 72 -11.13 8.86 4.23
C CYS A 72 -9.59 8.86 4.18
N ASP A 73 -8.98 10.01 3.88
CA ASP A 73 -7.52 10.16 3.83
C ASP A 73 -6.89 9.96 5.21
N ASN A 74 -7.51 10.44 6.29
CA ASN A 74 -7.01 10.23 7.65
C ASN A 74 -7.04 8.74 8.03
N GLN A 75 -8.12 8.03 7.69
CA GLN A 75 -8.22 6.58 7.90
C GLN A 75 -7.17 5.83 7.08
N PHE A 76 -6.95 6.22 5.83
CA PHE A 76 -5.92 5.66 4.98
C PHE A 76 -4.51 5.89 5.55
N CYS A 77 -4.17 7.12 5.94
CA CYS A 77 -2.87 7.43 6.54
C CYS A 77 -2.66 6.69 7.87
N ALA A 78 -3.70 6.50 8.67
CA ALA A 78 -3.63 5.70 9.90
C ALA A 78 -3.39 4.21 9.60
N CYS A 79 -4.06 3.67 8.58
CA CYS A 79 -3.84 2.30 8.11
C CYS A 79 -2.38 2.11 7.70
N LEU A 80 -1.84 3.01 6.87
CA LEU A 80 -0.44 3.00 6.43
C LEU A 80 0.55 3.07 7.60
N ALA A 81 0.28 3.90 8.61
CA ALA A 81 1.14 4.04 9.79
C ALA A 81 1.15 2.80 10.69
N SER A 82 0.13 1.94 10.59
CA SER A 82 0.05 0.69 11.35
C SER A 82 0.91 -0.44 10.76
N ILE A 83 1.35 -0.30 9.51
CA ILE A 83 2.11 -1.34 8.82
C ILE A 83 3.55 -1.38 9.36
N ILE A 84 3.89 -2.50 10.00
CA ILE A 84 5.26 -2.78 10.44
C ILE A 84 6.08 -3.17 9.21
N SER A 85 7.05 -2.33 8.83
CA SER A 85 7.87 -2.53 7.63
C SER A 85 9.27 -1.96 7.84
N ASN A 86 10.13 -2.05 6.83
CA ASN A 86 11.46 -1.46 6.88
C ASN A 86 11.41 0.09 6.90
N PRO A 87 12.50 0.76 7.31
CA PRO A 87 12.53 2.22 7.45
C PRO A 87 12.26 2.99 6.16
N PHE A 88 12.64 2.46 5.00
CA PHE A 88 12.36 3.09 3.71
C PHE A 88 10.86 3.16 3.44
N CYS A 89 10.14 2.07 3.68
CA CYS A 89 8.68 2.04 3.52
C CYS A 89 7.98 2.97 4.51
N GLN A 90 8.39 2.93 5.79
CA GLN A 90 7.80 3.76 6.84
C GLN A 90 8.06 5.26 6.66
N SER A 91 9.23 5.65 6.12
CA SER A 91 9.65 7.05 6.05
C SER A 91 9.40 7.69 4.70
N ILE A 92 9.31 6.89 3.62
CA ILE A 92 9.23 7.40 2.24
C ILE A 92 7.94 6.90 1.57
N VAL A 93 7.77 5.60 1.41
CA VAL A 93 6.70 5.03 0.56
C VAL A 93 5.32 5.31 1.15
N TYR A 94 5.10 4.98 2.41
CA TYR A 94 3.80 5.16 3.07
C TYR A 94 3.44 6.64 3.25
N PRO A 95 4.34 7.54 3.72
CA PRO A 95 4.06 8.96 3.73
C PRO A 95 3.80 9.56 2.35
N ALA A 96 4.48 9.09 1.30
CA ALA A 96 4.21 9.52 -0.07
C ALA A 96 2.77 9.17 -0.48
N HIS A 97 2.31 7.93 -0.25
CA HIS A 97 0.93 7.52 -0.54
C HIS A 97 -0.09 8.41 0.19
N CYS A 98 0.10 8.64 1.49
CA CYS A 98 -0.75 9.54 2.29
C CYS A 98 -0.79 10.97 1.72
N ASN A 99 0.36 11.52 1.32
CA ASN A 99 0.42 12.87 0.74
C ASN A 99 -0.22 12.94 -0.65
N PHE A 100 -0.08 11.91 -1.48
CA PHE A 100 -0.68 11.89 -2.82
C PHE A 100 -2.21 11.93 -2.74
N VAL A 101 -2.85 11.16 -1.86
CA VAL A 101 -4.31 11.20 -1.71
C VAL A 101 -4.78 12.54 -1.16
N ARG A 102 -4.04 13.17 -0.25
CA ARG A 102 -4.37 14.51 0.26
C ARG A 102 -4.27 15.60 -0.79
N LEU A 103 -3.27 15.52 -1.67
CA LEU A 103 -3.02 16.51 -2.72
C LEU A 103 -3.96 16.37 -3.92
N PHE A 104 -4.27 15.13 -4.33
CA PHE A 104 -4.97 14.85 -5.58
C PHE A 104 -6.30 14.13 -5.40
N GLY A 105 -6.66 13.75 -4.17
CA GLY A 105 -7.86 12.96 -3.87
C GLY A 105 -9.16 13.65 -4.25
N ASN A 106 -9.19 14.97 -4.28
CA ASN A 106 -10.36 15.77 -4.68
C ASN A 106 -10.78 15.54 -6.14
N LEU A 107 -9.89 15.01 -6.98
CA LEU A 107 -10.19 14.64 -8.36
C LEU A 107 -10.91 13.29 -8.48
N PHE A 108 -10.86 12.47 -7.43
CA PHE A 108 -11.31 11.07 -7.44
C PHE A 108 -12.44 10.79 -6.46
N ILE A 109 -12.54 11.57 -5.37
CA ILE A 109 -13.67 11.46 -4.46
C ILE A 109 -14.95 11.87 -5.19
N CYS A 110 -16.03 11.14 -4.94
CA CYS A 110 -17.32 11.53 -5.48
C CYS A 110 -17.75 12.90 -4.93
N PRO A 111 -18.47 13.70 -5.74
CA PRO A 111 -19.12 14.90 -5.22
C PRO A 111 -20.09 14.46 -4.13
N MET A 112 -19.97 15.03 -2.93
CA MET A 112 -20.95 14.80 -1.88
C MET A 112 -22.33 15.11 -2.43
N MET A 113 -23.19 14.09 -2.50
CA MET A 113 -24.61 14.32 -2.74
C MET A 113 -25.17 14.90 -1.44
N GLY A 114 -25.33 16.22 -1.41
CA GLY A 114 -25.98 16.93 -0.31
C GLY A 114 -27.45 16.57 -0.18
#